data_AF-A0A1M6FD85-F1
#
_entry.id   AF-A0A1M6FD85-F1
#
_cell.length_a   1.000
_cell.length_b   1.000
_cell.length_c   1.000
_cell.angle_alpha   90.00
_cell.angle_beta   90.00
_cell.angle_gamma   90.00
#
_symmetry.space_group_name_H-M   'P 1'
#
loop_
_entity.id
_entity.type
_entity.pdbx_description
1 polymer ?
#
loop_
_entity_poly.entity_id
_entity_poly.type
_entity_poly.pdbx_seq_one_letter_code
_entity_poly.pdbx_strand_id
1 'polypeptide(L)'
;MIDVTVSFKRYSFLGLEFLTWLWWATEEDPDQIAKAAGEPAVLYVGNRIVLEKRQREDVERVTIKGDAAQMDEGVLALKKGAQVKDVNLVMEIGEQKWTFNLNGETMAFSTLKTPPTAPVRVVDEMEGAIIEKAALLEKPITVIHNIFKHFIIIRISEGWREELLKVRKWITEFQS
;
A
#
# COMPACT_ATOMS: atom_id res chain seq x y z
N MET A 1 28.86 -1.43 10.16
CA MET A 1 27.47 -1.92 10.16
C MET A 1 26.61 -0.79 10.71
N ILE A 2 25.70 -0.22 9.91
CA ILE A 2 24.79 0.81 10.43
C ILE A 2 23.79 0.10 11.34
N ASP A 3 23.56 0.66 12.52
CA ASP A 3 22.55 0.16 13.46
C ASP A 3 21.16 0.13 12.77
N VAL A 4 20.44 -0.99 12.93
CA VAL A 4 19.14 -1.20 12.27
C VAL A 4 18.11 -0.17 12.74
N THR A 5 18.16 0.23 14.00
CA THR A 5 17.30 1.27 14.59
C THR A 5 17.60 2.65 13.99
N VAL A 6 18.89 2.95 13.79
CA VAL A 6 19.32 4.21 13.14
C VAL A 6 18.87 4.24 11.68
N SER A 7 19.04 3.14 10.96
CA SER A 7 18.59 3.01 9.57
C SER A 7 17.08 3.13 9.45
N PHE A 8 16.34 2.46 10.33
CA PHE A 8 14.89 2.54 10.41
C PHE A 8 14.41 3.98 10.59
N LYS A 9 14.92 4.70 11.59
CA LYS A 9 14.56 6.10 11.83
C LYS A 9 14.91 7.01 10.66
N ARG A 10 16.02 6.72 9.97
CA ARG A 10 16.49 7.54 8.85
C ARG A 10 15.68 7.34 7.57
N TYR A 11 15.16 6.13 7.33
CA TYR A 11 14.54 5.75 6.06
C TYR A 11 13.05 5.43 6.13
N SER A 12 12.42 5.46 7.32
CA SER A 12 10.97 5.22 7.48
C SER A 12 10.09 6.18 6.66
N PHE A 13 10.59 7.38 6.34
CA PHE A 13 9.90 8.32 5.47
C PHE A 13 9.60 7.75 4.07
N LEU A 14 10.42 6.81 3.57
CA LEU A 14 10.25 6.22 2.24
C LEU A 14 8.95 5.43 2.15
N GLY A 15 8.56 4.72 3.21
CA GLY A 15 7.31 3.99 3.17
C GLY A 15 6.09 4.91 3.31
N LEU A 16 6.21 6.05 4.00
CA LEU A 16 5.17 7.09 4.01
C LEU A 16 4.98 7.74 2.64
N GLU A 17 6.09 8.09 1.97
CA GLU A 17 6.06 8.58 0.59
C GLU A 17 5.47 7.52 -0.35
N PHE A 18 5.90 6.27 -0.20
CA PHE A 18 5.41 5.15 -0.99
C PHE A 18 3.90 4.95 -0.85
N LEU A 19 3.36 4.88 0.37
CA LEU A 19 1.91 4.69 0.54
C LEU A 19 1.09 5.86 -0.02
N THR A 20 1.63 7.07 0.07
CA THR A 20 0.99 8.26 -0.50
C THR A 20 0.98 8.20 -2.03
N TRP A 21 2.10 7.82 -2.64
CA TRP A 21 2.21 7.59 -4.08
C TRP A 21 1.34 6.41 -4.52
N LEU A 22 1.31 5.33 -3.75
CA LEU A 22 0.56 4.12 -4.06
C LEU A 22 -0.93 4.41 -4.13
N TRP A 23 -1.48 5.17 -3.19
CA TRP A 23 -2.88 5.57 -3.23
C TRP A 23 -3.20 6.35 -4.51
N TRP A 24 -2.40 7.37 -4.84
CA TRP A 24 -2.55 8.11 -6.09
C TRP A 24 -2.49 7.18 -7.32
N ALA A 25 -1.47 6.32 -7.39
CA ALA A 25 -1.25 5.44 -8.53
C ALA A 25 -2.37 4.41 -8.70
N THR A 26 -2.97 3.91 -7.61
CA THR A 26 -4.13 3.00 -7.70
C THR A 26 -5.40 3.67 -8.25
N GLU A 27 -5.55 4.99 -8.09
CA GLU A 27 -6.69 5.74 -8.60
C GLU A 27 -6.46 6.22 -10.06
N GLU A 28 -5.25 6.73 -10.34
CA GLU A 28 -4.97 7.47 -11.58
C GLU A 28 -4.19 6.67 -12.62
N ASP A 29 -3.42 5.66 -12.21
CA ASP A 29 -2.62 4.82 -13.14
C ASP A 29 -2.61 3.33 -12.72
N PRO A 30 -3.78 2.63 -12.73
CA PRO A 30 -3.85 1.20 -12.41
C PRO A 30 -2.95 0.34 -13.33
N ASP A 31 -2.73 0.77 -14.57
CA ASP A 31 -1.87 0.08 -15.53
C ASP A 31 -0.39 0.11 -15.11
N GLN A 32 0.09 1.22 -14.55
CA GLN A 32 1.42 1.30 -13.96
C GLN A 32 1.55 0.34 -12.78
N ILE A 33 0.52 0.21 -11.94
CA ILE A 33 0.49 -0.74 -10.83
C ILE A 33 0.53 -2.19 -11.32
N ALA A 34 -0.29 -2.56 -12.30
CA ALA A 34 -0.31 -3.91 -12.86
C ALA A 34 1.05 -4.27 -13.51
N LYS A 35 1.65 -3.35 -14.27
CA LYS A 35 2.99 -3.54 -14.84
C LYS A 35 4.05 -3.70 -13.76
N ALA A 36 3.99 -2.88 -12.71
CA ALA A 36 4.93 -2.94 -11.60
C ALA A 36 4.77 -4.23 -10.77
N ALA A 37 3.54 -4.74 -10.61
CA ALA A 37 3.27 -6.00 -9.93
C ALA A 37 3.89 -7.20 -10.69
N GLY A 38 3.96 -7.12 -12.02
CA GLY A 38 4.45 -8.20 -12.90
C GLY A 38 3.38 -9.22 -13.26
N GLU A 39 2.14 -8.99 -12.85
CA GLU A 39 0.96 -9.81 -13.09
C GLU A 39 -0.29 -8.90 -13.11
N PRO A 40 -1.44 -9.32 -13.67
CA PRO A 40 -2.64 -8.48 -13.76
C PRO A 40 -3.35 -8.33 -12.40
N ALA A 41 -2.62 -7.78 -11.42
CA ALA A 41 -3.13 -7.46 -10.10
C ALA A 41 -3.81 -6.09 -10.12
N VAL A 42 -5.07 -6.06 -9.69
CA VAL A 42 -5.79 -4.83 -9.38
C VAL A 42 -5.61 -4.55 -7.90
N LEU A 43 -5.21 -3.34 -7.56
CA LEU A 43 -5.02 -2.90 -6.18
C LEU A 43 -5.79 -1.60 -5.97
N TYR A 44 -6.51 -1.51 -4.86
CA TYR A 44 -7.24 -0.30 -4.50
C TYR A 44 -7.33 -0.13 -2.98
N VAL A 45 -7.58 1.10 -2.53
CA VAL A 45 -7.74 1.41 -1.11
C VAL A 45 -9.06 0.82 -0.62
N GLY A 46 -8.97 0.04 0.45
CA GLY A 46 -10.11 -0.56 1.12
C GLY A 46 -10.73 0.39 2.12
N ASN A 47 -11.13 -0.13 3.28
CA ASN A 47 -12.06 0.56 4.15
C ASN A 47 -11.43 1.45 5.24
N ARG A 48 -10.13 1.70 5.18
CA ARG A 48 -9.42 2.48 6.20
C ARG A 48 -8.14 3.10 5.65
N ILE A 49 -7.94 4.37 5.95
CA ILE A 49 -6.67 5.06 5.76
C ILE A 49 -6.33 5.90 6.99
N VAL A 50 -5.05 5.93 7.34
CA VAL A 50 -4.50 6.74 8.42
C VAL A 50 -3.49 7.70 7.82
N LEU A 51 -3.71 8.98 8.05
CA LEU A 51 -2.88 10.07 7.57
C LEU A 51 -2.22 10.72 8.77
N GLU A 52 -0.94 11.02 8.64
CA GLU A 52 -0.14 11.64 9.70
C GLU A 52 0.61 12.85 9.15
N LYS A 53 0.54 13.95 9.90
CA LYS A 53 1.31 15.15 9.65
C LYS A 53 2.20 15.40 10.86
N ARG A 54 3.50 15.43 10.63
CA ARG A 54 4.51 15.70 11.68
C ARG A 54 5.00 17.13 11.53
N GLN A 55 4.82 17.95 12.56
CA GLN A 55 5.38 19.30 12.65
C GLN A 55 6.17 19.45 13.94
N ARG A 56 7.51 19.48 13.84
CA ARG A 56 8.41 19.50 15.01
C ARG A 56 8.12 18.33 15.96
N GLU A 57 7.62 18.60 17.16
CA GLU A 57 7.25 17.59 18.17
C GLU A 57 5.77 17.20 18.11
N ASP A 58 4.95 17.97 17.38
CA ASP A 58 3.51 17.70 17.24
C ASP A 58 3.23 16.70 16.12
N VAL A 59 2.35 15.74 16.43
CA VAL A 59 1.87 14.72 15.49
C VAL A 59 0.35 14.83 15.39
N GLU A 60 -0.12 15.34 14.26
CA GLU A 60 -1.54 15.32 13.92
C GLU A 60 -1.85 14.03 13.16
N ARG A 61 -2.87 13.29 13.63
CA ARG A 61 -3.30 12.04 13.00
C ARG A 61 -4.78 12.10 12.65
N VAL A 62 -5.08 11.78 11.40
CA VAL A 62 -6.44 11.62 10.89
C VAL A 62 -6.62 10.15 10.54
N THR A 63 -7.72 9.55 10.99
CA THR A 63 -8.09 8.18 10.62
C THR A 63 -9.47 8.21 10.00
N ILE A 64 -9.55 7.74 8.77
CA ILE A 64 -10.80 7.64 8.02
C ILE A 64 -11.15 6.16 7.92
N LYS A 65 -12.44 5.86 8.12
CA LYS A 65 -12.98 4.51 8.04
C LYS A 65 -14.29 4.53 7.26
N GLY A 66 -14.39 3.67 6.26
CA GLY A 66 -15.60 3.35 5.51
C GLY A 66 -15.34 3.23 4.01
N ASP A 67 -16.25 3.66 3.15
CA ASP A 67 -16.17 3.37 1.71
C ASP A 67 -15.27 4.34 0.91
N ALA A 68 -15.15 4.12 -0.40
CA ALA A 68 -14.29 4.92 -1.29
C ALA A 68 -14.61 6.42 -1.22
N ALA A 69 -15.89 6.80 -1.18
CA ALA A 69 -16.33 8.20 -1.08
C ALA A 69 -15.91 8.86 0.24
N GLN A 70 -15.66 8.07 1.29
CA GLN A 70 -15.13 8.59 2.55
C GLN A 70 -13.59 8.69 2.52
N MET A 71 -12.91 7.82 1.76
CA MET A 71 -11.44 7.91 1.59
C MET A 71 -11.02 9.22 0.92
N ASP A 72 -11.86 9.75 0.05
CA ASP A 72 -11.73 11.04 -0.64
C ASP A 72 -11.53 12.23 0.30
N GLU A 73 -12.15 12.21 1.50
CA GLU A 73 -11.91 13.22 2.55
C GLU A 73 -10.43 13.25 2.98
N GLY A 74 -9.71 12.13 2.82
CA GLY A 74 -8.30 12.00 3.13
C GLY A 74 -7.40 12.86 2.23
N VAL A 75 -7.85 13.18 1.02
CA VAL A 75 -7.10 14.06 0.11
C VAL A 75 -7.00 15.47 0.70
N LEU A 76 -7.98 15.92 1.49
CA LEU A 76 -7.89 17.20 2.23
C LEU A 76 -6.77 17.19 3.28
N ALA A 77 -6.51 16.06 3.94
CA ALA A 77 -5.38 15.94 4.84
C ALA A 77 -4.05 15.90 4.08
N LEU A 78 -3.99 15.26 2.91
CA LEU A 78 -2.82 15.35 2.01
C LEU A 78 -2.55 16.80 1.57
N LYS A 79 -3.61 17.57 1.20
CA LYS A 79 -3.50 19.02 0.89
C LYS A 79 -2.86 19.82 2.03
N LYS A 80 -3.13 19.43 3.29
CA LYS A 80 -2.56 20.07 4.49
C LYS A 80 -1.13 19.59 4.81
N GLY A 81 -0.55 18.72 3.99
CA GLY A 81 0.80 18.18 4.15
C GLY A 81 0.91 16.92 4.98
N ALA A 82 -0.21 16.19 5.21
CA ALA A 82 -0.14 14.85 5.79
C ALA A 82 0.39 13.84 4.76
N GLN A 83 0.88 12.70 5.25
CA GLN A 83 1.26 11.54 4.44
C GLN A 83 0.51 10.30 4.92
N VAL A 84 0.35 9.32 4.04
CA VAL A 84 -0.29 8.05 4.39
C VAL A 84 0.64 7.25 5.30
N LYS A 85 0.19 7.00 6.53
CA LYS A 85 0.90 6.21 7.54
C LYS A 85 0.51 4.75 7.53
N ASP A 86 -0.75 4.47 7.28
CA ASP A 86 -1.29 3.11 7.34
C ASP A 86 -2.52 3.04 6.42
N VAL A 87 -2.65 2.00 5.63
CA VAL A 87 -3.74 1.89 4.65
C VAL A 87 -4.24 0.45 4.56
N ASN A 88 -5.56 0.28 4.52
CA ASN A 88 -6.19 -0.98 4.14
C ASN A 88 -6.18 -1.07 2.62
N LEU A 89 -5.67 -2.17 2.09
CA LEU A 89 -5.59 -2.46 0.67
C LEU A 89 -6.40 -3.70 0.34
N VAL A 90 -7.03 -3.65 -0.83
CA VAL A 90 -7.67 -4.79 -1.45
C VAL A 90 -6.93 -5.11 -2.73
N MET A 91 -6.52 -6.37 -2.89
CA MET A 91 -5.82 -6.87 -4.06
C MET A 91 -6.66 -7.95 -4.72
N GLU A 92 -6.82 -7.87 -6.03
CA GLU A 92 -7.58 -8.84 -6.83
C GLU A 92 -6.72 -9.31 -8.00
N ILE A 93 -6.64 -10.64 -8.17
CA ILE A 93 -5.96 -11.29 -9.30
C ILE A 93 -6.90 -12.38 -9.81
N GLY A 94 -7.52 -12.16 -10.96
CA GLY A 94 -8.61 -13.01 -11.44
C GLY A 94 -9.77 -13.04 -10.44
N GLU A 95 -10.15 -14.23 -9.99
CA GLU A 95 -11.22 -14.42 -8.98
C GLU A 95 -10.71 -14.40 -7.54
N GLN A 96 -9.40 -14.32 -7.33
CA GLN A 96 -8.79 -14.34 -6.01
C GLN A 96 -8.72 -12.93 -5.44
N LYS A 97 -9.17 -12.78 -4.19
CA LYS A 97 -9.20 -11.51 -3.45
C LYS A 97 -8.45 -11.61 -2.13
N TRP A 98 -7.58 -10.64 -1.88
CA TRP A 98 -6.88 -10.44 -0.62
C TRP A 98 -7.28 -9.10 -0.01
N THR A 99 -7.27 -9.06 1.33
CA THR A 99 -7.42 -7.81 2.09
C THR A 99 -6.37 -7.75 3.18
N PHE A 100 -5.68 -6.64 3.31
CA PHE A 100 -4.63 -6.45 4.32
C PHE A 100 -4.44 -4.98 4.64
N ASN A 101 -3.81 -4.69 5.77
CA ASN A 101 -3.30 -3.36 6.07
C ASN A 101 -1.80 -3.33 5.84
N LEU A 102 -1.30 -2.21 5.33
CA LEU A 102 0.13 -1.95 5.14
C LEU A 102 0.53 -0.69 5.91
N ASN A 103 1.56 -0.81 6.75
CA ASN A 103 2.10 0.30 7.51
C ASN A 103 3.28 0.96 6.77
N GLY A 104 3.26 2.28 6.63
CA GLY A 104 4.27 3.02 5.89
C GLY A 104 5.58 3.23 6.66
N GLU A 105 5.59 3.19 7.99
CA GLU A 105 6.84 3.34 8.75
C GLU A 105 7.64 2.02 8.77
N THR A 106 6.94 0.89 8.91
CA THR A 106 7.56 -0.44 9.08
C THR A 106 7.47 -1.34 7.85
N MET A 107 6.67 -0.98 6.85
CA MET A 107 6.28 -1.85 5.73
C MET A 107 5.64 -3.17 6.20
N ALA A 108 5.10 -3.19 7.42
CA ALA A 108 4.51 -4.39 8.00
C ALA A 108 3.10 -4.61 7.44
N PHE A 109 2.82 -5.87 7.10
CA PHE A 109 1.48 -6.35 6.79
C PHE A 109 0.75 -6.69 8.08
N SER A 110 -0.52 -6.31 8.18
CA SER A 110 -1.41 -6.77 9.24
C SER A 110 -2.79 -7.12 8.69
N THR A 111 -3.56 -7.91 9.46
CA THR A 111 -4.92 -8.34 9.10
C THR A 111 -5.04 -8.98 7.71
N LEU A 112 -3.99 -9.68 7.24
CA LEU A 112 -3.97 -10.31 5.93
C LEU A 112 -4.98 -11.46 5.87
N LYS A 113 -6.01 -11.27 5.04
CA LYS A 113 -6.99 -12.28 4.66
C LYS A 113 -6.68 -12.76 3.25
N THR A 114 -6.53 -14.06 3.09
CA THR A 114 -6.32 -14.71 1.80
C THR A 114 -7.67 -15.13 1.19
N PRO A 115 -7.70 -15.48 -0.10
CA PRO A 115 -8.79 -16.20 -0.71
C PRO A 115 -9.18 -17.46 0.10
N PRO A 116 -10.46 -17.89 0.02
CA PRO A 116 -10.88 -19.15 0.61
C PRO A 116 -10.16 -20.32 -0.09
N THR A 117 -9.86 -21.34 0.71
CA THR A 117 -9.25 -22.60 0.25
C THR A 117 -10.21 -23.75 0.51
N ALA A 118 -10.03 -24.87 -0.19
CA ALA A 118 -10.84 -26.05 0.06
C ALA A 118 -10.61 -26.58 1.49
N PRO A 119 -11.65 -27.13 2.16
CA PRO A 119 -11.47 -27.72 3.48
C PRO A 119 -10.62 -28.98 3.39
N VAL A 120 -9.65 -29.12 4.29
CA VAL A 120 -8.86 -30.35 4.47
C VAL A 120 -9.74 -31.42 5.08
N ARG A 121 -9.92 -32.56 4.39
CA ARG A 121 -10.83 -33.64 4.82
C ARG A 121 -10.08 -34.83 5.41
N VAL A 122 -8.87 -35.09 4.92
CA VAL A 122 -8.01 -36.19 5.39
C VAL A 122 -6.58 -35.70 5.63
N VAL A 123 -5.82 -36.43 6.45
CA VAL A 123 -4.45 -36.05 6.83
C VAL A 123 -3.53 -35.93 5.60
N ASP A 124 -3.72 -36.79 4.59
CA ASP A 124 -2.91 -36.80 3.37
C ASP A 124 -3.08 -35.53 2.51
N GLU A 125 -4.17 -34.78 2.69
CA GLU A 125 -4.40 -33.48 2.02
C GLU A 125 -3.73 -32.30 2.75
N MET A 126 -3.26 -32.52 3.99
CA MET A 126 -2.77 -31.45 4.87
C MET A 126 -1.52 -30.77 4.31
N GLU A 127 -0.59 -31.54 3.76
CA GLU A 127 0.66 -31.00 3.20
C GLU A 127 0.36 -30.04 2.04
N GLY A 128 -0.50 -30.47 1.10
CA GLY A 128 -0.91 -29.65 -0.04
C GLY A 128 -1.61 -28.36 0.41
N ALA A 129 -2.51 -28.46 1.40
CA ALA A 129 -3.22 -27.29 1.92
C ALA A 129 -2.28 -26.28 2.61
N ILE A 130 -1.24 -26.75 3.31
CA ILE A 130 -0.23 -25.87 3.91
C ILE A 130 0.58 -25.15 2.83
N ILE A 131 1.00 -25.87 1.78
CA ILE A 131 1.76 -25.29 0.66
C ILE A 131 0.92 -24.23 -0.07
N GLU A 132 -0.34 -24.55 -0.39
CA GLU A 132 -1.28 -23.62 -1.00
C GLU A 132 -1.45 -22.37 -0.12
N LYS A 133 -1.65 -22.55 1.18
CA LYS A 133 -1.83 -21.43 2.11
C LYS A 133 -0.58 -20.55 2.19
N ALA A 134 0.61 -21.14 2.20
CA ALA A 134 1.87 -20.41 2.18
C ALA A 134 2.00 -19.55 0.91
N ALA A 135 1.71 -20.12 -0.26
CA ALA A 135 1.73 -19.39 -1.53
C ALA A 135 0.73 -18.22 -1.53
N LEU A 136 -0.48 -18.42 -0.98
CA LEU A 136 -1.48 -17.35 -0.86
C LEU A 136 -1.04 -16.21 0.08
N LEU A 137 -0.24 -16.50 1.12
CA LEU A 137 0.32 -15.49 2.02
C LEU A 137 1.50 -14.74 1.38
N GLU A 138 2.33 -15.43 0.61
CA GLU A 138 3.49 -14.86 -0.08
C GLU A 138 3.09 -13.92 -1.23
N LYS A 139 1.99 -14.22 -1.91
CA LYS A 139 1.50 -13.46 -3.07
C LYS A 139 1.40 -11.94 -2.84
N PRO A 140 0.64 -11.42 -1.85
CA PRO A 140 0.55 -9.97 -1.62
C PRO A 140 1.89 -9.34 -1.22
N ILE A 141 2.76 -10.10 -0.52
CA ILE A 141 4.09 -9.62 -0.13
C ILE A 141 4.95 -9.38 -1.38
N THR A 142 4.93 -10.33 -2.31
CA THR A 142 5.67 -10.27 -3.58
C THR A 142 5.17 -9.12 -4.45
N VAL A 143 3.85 -8.97 -4.59
CA VAL A 143 3.24 -7.89 -5.38
C VAL A 143 3.63 -6.51 -4.84
N ILE A 144 3.46 -6.27 -3.54
CA ILE A 144 3.84 -5.00 -2.91
C ILE A 144 5.34 -4.75 -2.99
N HIS A 145 6.17 -5.80 -2.85
CA HIS A 145 7.62 -5.66 -3.02
C HIS A 145 7.98 -5.18 -4.42
N ASN A 146 7.37 -5.76 -5.47
CA ASN A 146 7.64 -5.37 -6.85
C ASN A 146 7.18 -3.93 -7.12
N ILE A 147 6.00 -3.55 -6.64
CA ILE A 147 5.48 -2.18 -6.74
C ILE A 147 6.39 -1.19 -5.99
N PHE A 148 6.85 -1.54 -4.78
CA PHE A 148 7.79 -0.72 -4.02
C PHE A 148 9.13 -0.55 -4.74
N LYS A 149 9.66 -1.63 -5.32
CA LYS A 149 10.88 -1.58 -6.13
C LYS A 149 10.72 -0.63 -7.32
N HIS A 150 9.59 -0.72 -8.02
CA HIS A 150 9.25 0.18 -9.13
C HIS A 150 9.18 1.65 -8.68
N PHE A 151 8.49 1.90 -7.57
CA PHE A 151 8.45 3.23 -6.94
C PHE A 151 9.86 3.76 -6.65
N ILE A 152 10.74 2.95 -6.04
CA ILE A 152 12.12 3.38 -5.73
C ILE A 152 12.89 3.72 -7.01
N ILE A 153 12.74 2.95 -8.08
CA ILE A 153 13.38 3.24 -9.38
C ILE A 153 12.92 4.61 -9.89
N ILE A 154 11.61 4.89 -9.88
CA ILE A 154 11.09 6.20 -10.28
C ILE A 154 11.62 7.31 -9.36
N ARG A 155 11.59 7.08 -8.04
CA ARG A 155 11.94 8.04 -6.98
C ARG A 155 13.37 8.55 -7.05
N ILE A 156 14.30 7.73 -7.54
CA ILE A 156 15.72 8.09 -7.72
C ILE A 156 16.05 8.51 -9.16
N SER A 157 15.11 8.36 -10.10
CA SER A 157 15.27 8.76 -11.49
C SER A 157 15.01 10.25 -11.69
N GLU A 158 15.39 10.76 -12.87
CA GLU A 158 15.07 12.12 -13.29
C GLU A 158 13.55 12.33 -13.48
N GLY A 159 12.80 11.25 -13.74
CA GLY A 159 11.34 11.25 -13.90
C GLY A 159 10.56 11.49 -12.60
N TRP A 160 11.21 11.46 -11.44
CA TRP A 160 10.55 11.70 -10.15
C TRP A 160 9.83 13.06 -10.09
N ARG A 161 10.40 14.09 -10.73
CA ARG A 161 9.79 15.43 -10.72
C ARG A 161 8.44 15.44 -11.43
N GLU A 162 8.34 14.78 -12.57
CA GLU A 162 7.11 14.69 -13.34
C GLU A 162 6.06 13.86 -12.59
N GLU A 163 6.49 12.72 -12.02
CA GLU A 163 5.61 11.88 -11.22
C GLU A 163 5.04 12.64 -10.01
N LEU A 164 5.90 13.37 -9.29
CA LEU A 164 5.48 14.18 -8.15
C LEU A 164 4.53 15.31 -8.56
N LEU A 165 4.70 15.90 -9.75
CA LEU A 165 3.76 16.89 -10.27
C LEU A 165 2.37 16.30 -10.51
N LYS A 166 2.28 15.07 -11.05
CA LYS A 166 0.99 14.37 -11.21
C LYS A 166 0.32 14.11 -9.87
N VAL A 167 1.07 13.59 -8.89
CA VAL A 167 0.56 13.36 -7.52
C VAL A 167 0.05 14.67 -6.90
N ARG A 168 0.82 15.77 -7.01
CA ARG A 168 0.42 17.07 -6.50
C ARG A 168 -0.83 17.61 -7.20
N LYS A 169 -0.89 17.46 -8.52
CA LYS A 169 -2.03 17.88 -9.33
C LYS A 169 -3.29 17.15 -8.87
N TRP A 170 -3.24 15.82 -8.75
CA TRP A 170 -4.33 15.01 -8.20
C TRP A 170 -4.78 15.51 -6.82
N ILE A 171 -3.82 15.71 -5.89
CA ILE A 171 -4.13 16.24 -4.56
C ILE A 171 -4.84 17.60 -4.67
N THR A 172 -4.40 18.51 -5.54
CA THR A 172 -4.98 19.87 -5.63
C THR A 172 -6.33 19.94 -6.35
N GLU A 173 -6.49 19.17 -7.42
CA GLU A 173 -7.67 19.18 -8.29
C GLU A 173 -8.83 18.37 -7.72
N PHE A 174 -8.57 17.55 -6.70
CA PHE A 174 -9.61 16.84 -5.96
C PHE A 174 -10.66 17.82 -5.40
N GLN A 175 -11.87 17.78 -5.95
CA GLN A 175 -13.04 18.54 -5.49
C GLN A 175 -14.02 17.57 -4.85
N SER A 176 -14.29 17.79 -3.56
CA SER A 176 -15.35 17.12 -2.80
C SER A 176 -16.72 17.70 -3.12
#